data_AF-A0A7C0TYI8-F1
#
_entry.id   AF-A0A7C0TYI8-F1
#
_cell.length_a   1.000
_cell.length_b   1.000
_cell.length_c   1.000
_cell.angle_alpha   90.00
_cell.angle_beta   90.00
_cell.angle_gamma   90.00
#
_symmetry.space_group_name_H-M   'P 1'
#
loop_
_entity.id
_entity.type
_entity.pdbx_description
1 polymer ?
#
loop_
_entity_poly.entity_id
_entity_poly.type
_entity_poly.pdbx_seq_one_letter_code
_entity_poly.pdbx_strand_id
1 'polypeptide(L)'
;TIKGVVGIVGCNNPKVKHNHSHVTIAKELIKRDILVVGTGCWGIAAAMDGLMTPGAAKMAGDGLKAVCKALGIPPCLHMGSCVDCSRILIVLGALADALGVDIPDLPAAGSAPEWMSEKAVSIGTYFVASGVFTHLGVVPPVLGSQKVTKLLTDDVEDLIGGKFYVEPDPMKAAETIYNVIIEKRKKLKWPL
;
A
#
# COMPACT_ATOMS: atom_id res chain seq x y z
N THR A 1 -8.12 0.23 -16.42
CA THR A 1 -7.16 -0.89 -16.56
C THR A 1 -6.47 -1.18 -15.26
N ILE A 2 -5.58 -0.32 -14.77
CA ILE A 2 -5.08 -0.38 -13.39
C ILE A 2 -5.92 0.59 -12.56
N LYS A 3 -6.50 0.13 -11.46
CA LYS A 3 -7.39 0.94 -10.62
C LYS A 3 -6.61 1.85 -9.67
N GLY A 4 -5.45 1.40 -9.20
CA GLY A 4 -4.57 2.17 -8.32
C GLY A 4 -3.23 1.47 -8.08
N VAL A 5 -2.40 2.07 -7.24
CA VAL A 5 -1.07 1.54 -6.85
C VAL A 5 -0.97 1.45 -5.34
N VAL A 6 -0.49 0.32 -4.81
CA VAL A 6 -0.29 0.16 -3.36
C VAL A 6 1.16 -0.20 -3.06
N GLY A 7 1.80 0.61 -2.21
CA GLY A 7 3.13 0.34 -1.67
C GLY A 7 3.05 -0.50 -0.40
N ILE A 8 3.50 -1.76 -0.45
CA ILE A 8 3.54 -2.63 0.73
C ILE A 8 4.98 -2.74 1.24
N VAL A 9 5.17 -2.44 2.52
CA VAL A 9 6.48 -2.26 3.15
C VAL A 9 6.52 -2.94 4.53
N GLY A 10 7.62 -2.76 5.24
CA GLY A 10 7.74 -3.13 6.64
C GLY A 10 8.49 -4.44 6.90
N CYS A 11 8.20 -5.02 8.06
CA CYS A 11 8.98 -6.05 8.72
C CYS A 11 8.22 -7.39 8.77
N ASN A 12 8.66 -8.32 9.59
CA ASN A 12 7.81 -9.36 10.16
C ASN A 12 7.67 -9.16 11.67
N ASN A 13 6.53 -9.59 12.23
CA ASN A 13 6.25 -9.49 13.65
C ASN A 13 5.69 -10.83 14.14
N PRO A 14 6.28 -11.46 15.17
CA PRO A 14 5.84 -12.79 15.64
C PRO A 14 4.45 -12.78 16.29
N LYS A 15 3.86 -11.62 16.58
CA LYS A 15 2.47 -11.50 17.04
C LYS A 15 1.44 -11.89 15.97
N VAL A 16 1.85 -11.89 14.69
CA VAL A 16 1.02 -12.27 13.55
C VAL A 16 1.67 -13.44 12.79
N LYS A 17 0.87 -14.14 11.97
CA LYS A 17 1.38 -15.29 11.21
C LYS A 17 2.41 -14.82 10.17
N HIS A 18 3.65 -15.26 10.33
CA HIS A 18 4.78 -14.88 9.48
C HIS A 18 4.45 -14.92 7.98
N ASN A 19 4.63 -13.79 7.29
CA ASN A 19 4.39 -13.55 5.86
C ASN A 19 2.94 -13.68 5.38
N HIS A 20 2.02 -14.11 6.25
CA HIS A 20 0.65 -14.36 5.85
C HIS A 20 -0.04 -13.08 5.41
N SER A 21 0.10 -12.00 6.17
CA SER A 21 -0.58 -10.74 5.86
C SER A 21 0.07 -10.05 4.66
N HIS A 22 1.40 -10.12 4.53
CA HIS A 22 2.12 -9.63 3.35
C HIS A 22 1.63 -10.25 2.04
N VAL A 23 1.51 -11.58 2.01
CA VAL A 23 1.12 -12.31 0.81
C VAL A 23 -0.38 -12.19 0.54
N THR A 24 -1.21 -12.27 1.59
CA THR A 24 -2.67 -12.24 1.46
C THR A 24 -3.13 -10.88 0.91
N ILE A 25 -2.65 -9.79 1.51
CA ILE A 25 -3.05 -8.45 1.06
C ILE A 25 -2.59 -8.19 -0.39
N ALA A 26 -1.39 -8.62 -0.78
CA ALA A 26 -0.90 -8.47 -2.15
C ALA A 26 -1.76 -9.26 -3.14
N LYS A 27 -2.09 -10.53 -2.84
CA LYS A 27 -2.97 -11.37 -3.67
C LYS A 27 -4.35 -10.75 -3.85
N GLU A 28 -4.93 -10.21 -2.78
CA GLU A 28 -6.25 -9.59 -2.85
C GLU A 28 -6.24 -8.29 -3.67
N LEU A 29 -5.19 -7.48 -3.56
CA LEU A 29 -5.05 -6.25 -4.32
C LEU A 29 -4.84 -6.52 -5.82
N ILE A 30 -3.92 -7.41 -6.20
CA ILE A 30 -3.66 -7.69 -7.63
C ILE A 30 -4.88 -8.29 -8.33
N LYS A 31 -5.68 -9.11 -7.64
CA LYS A 31 -6.97 -9.64 -8.17
C LYS A 31 -7.97 -8.54 -8.50
N ARG A 32 -7.87 -7.39 -7.81
CA ARG A 32 -8.73 -6.20 -7.98
C ARG A 32 -8.09 -5.15 -8.90
N ASP A 33 -7.19 -5.55 -9.79
CA ASP A 33 -6.50 -4.65 -10.74
C ASP A 33 -5.71 -3.51 -10.06
N ILE A 34 -5.19 -3.75 -8.85
CA ILE A 34 -4.30 -2.83 -8.15
C ILE A 34 -2.87 -3.28 -8.39
N LEU A 35 -2.05 -2.40 -8.95
CA LEU A 35 -0.61 -2.65 -9.09
C LEU A 35 0.00 -2.61 -7.69
N VAL A 36 0.71 -3.67 -7.32
CA VAL A 36 1.40 -3.74 -6.04
C VAL A 36 2.88 -3.44 -6.27
N VAL A 37 3.42 -2.53 -5.49
CA VAL A 37 4.86 -2.26 -5.41
C VAL A 37 5.30 -2.40 -3.97
N GLY A 38 6.60 -2.58 -3.73
CA GLY A 38 7.04 -2.59 -2.35
C GLY A 38 8.48 -3.01 -2.11
N THR A 39 8.85 -2.97 -0.83
CA THR A 39 10.24 -3.02 -0.39
C THR A 39 10.41 -3.90 0.85
N GLY A 40 11.66 -4.15 1.24
CA GLY A 40 11.99 -4.76 2.53
C GLY A 40 11.43 -6.17 2.70
N CYS A 41 11.03 -6.54 3.92
CA CYS A 41 10.57 -7.90 4.23
C CYS A 41 9.31 -8.30 3.46
N TRP A 42 8.42 -7.35 3.12
CA TRP A 42 7.31 -7.63 2.21
C TRP A 42 7.83 -8.13 0.84
N GLY A 43 8.85 -7.46 0.30
CA GLY A 43 9.43 -7.85 -0.99
C GLY A 43 10.00 -9.26 -0.96
N ILE A 44 10.64 -9.64 0.14
CA ILE A 44 11.14 -10.99 0.37
C ILE A 44 9.98 -11.99 0.45
N ALA A 45 8.93 -11.68 1.23
CA ALA A 45 7.74 -12.52 1.37
C ALA A 45 7.04 -12.78 0.02
N ALA A 46 6.83 -11.72 -0.76
CA ALA A 46 6.20 -11.81 -2.08
C ALA A 46 7.08 -12.54 -3.11
N ALA A 47 8.41 -12.39 -3.04
CA ALA A 47 9.33 -13.16 -3.86
C ALA A 47 9.28 -14.67 -3.54
N MET A 48 9.32 -15.04 -2.26
CA MET A 48 9.24 -16.45 -1.82
C MET A 48 7.91 -17.12 -2.19
N ASP A 49 6.80 -16.38 -2.17
CA ASP A 49 5.48 -16.88 -2.60
C ASP A 49 5.35 -16.97 -4.15
N GLY A 50 6.26 -16.36 -4.90
CA GLY A 50 6.26 -16.37 -6.37
C GLY A 50 5.48 -15.23 -7.03
N LEU A 51 5.02 -14.24 -6.26
CA LEU A 51 4.24 -13.09 -6.76
C LEU A 51 5.04 -12.15 -7.68
N MET A 52 6.37 -12.24 -7.62
CA MET A 52 7.30 -11.44 -8.43
C MET A 52 7.76 -12.15 -9.71
N THR A 53 7.20 -13.32 -10.01
CA THR A 53 7.48 -14.01 -11.28
C THR A 53 6.59 -13.44 -12.39
N PRO A 54 7.05 -13.37 -13.66
CA PRO A 54 6.19 -12.96 -14.77
C PRO A 54 4.91 -13.80 -14.89
N GLY A 55 4.99 -15.09 -14.53
CA GLY A 55 3.85 -16.00 -14.49
C GLY A 55 2.77 -15.62 -13.47
N ALA A 56 3.09 -14.80 -12.45
CA ALA A 56 2.13 -14.33 -11.45
C ALA A 56 1.07 -13.40 -12.04
N ALA A 57 1.26 -12.83 -13.24
CA ALA A 57 0.24 -12.04 -13.94
C ALA A 57 -1.09 -12.79 -14.08
N LYS A 58 -1.09 -14.14 -14.11
CA LYS A 58 -2.32 -14.95 -14.13
C LYS A 58 -3.20 -14.81 -12.89
N MET A 59 -2.61 -14.37 -11.76
CA MET A 59 -3.28 -14.18 -10.48
C MET A 59 -3.91 -12.79 -10.35
N ALA A 60 -3.53 -11.86 -11.23
CA ALA A 60 -4.09 -10.52 -11.27
C ALA A 60 -5.47 -10.50 -11.97
N GLY A 61 -6.23 -9.43 -11.71
CA GLY A 61 -7.41 -9.08 -12.47
C GLY A 61 -7.08 -8.84 -13.95
N ASP A 62 -8.10 -8.80 -14.80
CA ASP A 62 -7.89 -8.81 -16.26
C ASP A 62 -7.19 -7.56 -16.78
N GLY A 63 -7.42 -6.40 -16.16
CA GLY A 63 -6.78 -5.15 -16.52
C GLY A 63 -5.28 -5.17 -16.22
N LEU A 64 -4.92 -5.48 -14.97
CA LEU A 64 -3.52 -5.55 -14.55
C LEU A 64 -2.78 -6.69 -15.26
N LYS A 65 -3.42 -7.85 -15.46
CA LYS A 65 -2.89 -8.99 -16.23
C LYS A 65 -2.52 -8.59 -17.66
N ALA A 66 -3.39 -7.84 -18.35
CA ALA A 66 -3.12 -7.38 -19.71
C ALA A 66 -1.89 -6.46 -19.76
N VAL A 67 -1.78 -5.51 -18.84
CA VAL A 67 -0.63 -4.59 -18.74
C VAL A 67 0.66 -5.35 -18.41
N CYS A 68 0.61 -6.24 -17.43
CA CYS A 68 1.75 -7.07 -17.02
C CYS A 68 2.30 -7.90 -18.18
N LYS A 69 1.40 -8.55 -18.94
CA LYS A 69 1.78 -9.33 -20.13
C LYS A 69 2.36 -8.46 -21.25
N ALA A 70 1.76 -7.30 -21.50
CA ALA A 70 2.22 -6.39 -22.54
C ALA A 70 3.62 -5.83 -22.26
N LEU A 71 3.93 -5.56 -20.99
CA LEU A 71 5.22 -4.99 -20.56
C LEU A 71 6.25 -6.05 -20.12
N GLY A 72 5.85 -7.31 -20.00
CA GLY A 72 6.73 -8.38 -19.52
C GLY A 72 7.11 -8.28 -18.03
N ILE A 73 6.25 -7.65 -17.21
CA ILE A 73 6.48 -7.40 -15.78
C ILE A 73 5.56 -8.24 -14.88
N PRO A 74 5.95 -8.56 -13.64
CA PRO A 74 5.05 -9.16 -12.66
C PRO A 74 4.03 -8.14 -12.11
N PRO A 75 2.90 -8.58 -11.54
CA PRO A 75 1.91 -7.70 -10.92
C PRO A 75 2.34 -7.13 -9.55
N CYS A 76 3.41 -7.69 -8.97
CA CYS A 76 4.07 -7.20 -7.76
C CYS A 76 5.52 -6.78 -8.11
N LEU A 77 5.83 -5.48 -7.98
CA LEU A 77 7.15 -4.93 -8.33
C LEU A 77 8.02 -4.73 -7.08
N HIS A 78 9.20 -5.34 -7.06
CA HIS A 78 10.19 -5.09 -6.02
C HIS A 78 10.90 -3.76 -6.27
N MET A 79 10.82 -2.84 -5.32
CA MET A 79 11.47 -1.53 -5.37
C MET A 79 12.68 -1.41 -4.44
N GLY A 80 13.14 -2.51 -3.82
CA GLY A 80 14.39 -2.55 -3.04
C GLY A 80 14.21 -2.63 -1.52
N SER A 81 15.13 -2.02 -0.79
CA SER A 81 15.25 -2.06 0.68
C SER A 81 14.34 -1.05 1.40
N CYS A 82 14.35 -1.03 2.74
CA CYS A 82 13.54 -0.08 3.50
C CYS A 82 13.83 1.41 3.18
N VAL A 83 15.08 1.76 2.85
CA VAL A 83 15.41 3.14 2.46
C VAL A 83 14.96 3.46 1.03
N ASP A 84 14.76 2.42 0.21
CA ASP A 84 14.21 2.55 -1.14
C ASP A 84 12.69 2.79 -1.16
N CYS A 85 12.02 2.84 0.01
CA CYS A 85 10.67 3.42 0.10
C CYS A 85 10.63 4.86 -0.44
N SER A 86 11.76 5.58 -0.42
CA SER A 86 11.94 6.85 -1.11
C SER A 86 11.59 6.79 -2.60
N ARG A 87 11.83 5.66 -3.28
CA ARG A 87 11.46 5.48 -4.69
C ARG A 87 9.95 5.48 -4.89
N ILE A 88 9.18 4.94 -3.93
CA ILE A 88 7.72 4.99 -3.95
C ILE A 88 7.26 6.45 -3.90
N LEU A 89 7.86 7.27 -3.02
CA LEU A 89 7.56 8.71 -2.95
C LEU A 89 7.89 9.43 -4.26
N ILE A 90 9.04 9.15 -4.88
CA ILE A 90 9.42 9.74 -6.17
C ILE A 90 8.41 9.39 -7.26
N VAL A 91 7.95 8.13 -7.32
CA VAL A 91 6.94 7.70 -8.30
C VAL A 91 5.60 8.37 -8.04
N LEU A 92 5.16 8.48 -6.79
CA LEU A 92 3.92 9.20 -6.45
C LEU A 92 4.01 10.67 -6.84
N GLY A 93 5.12 11.35 -6.51
CA GLY A 93 5.35 12.74 -6.92
C GLY A 93 5.32 12.90 -8.43
N ALA A 94 6.02 12.04 -9.17
CA ALA A 94 6.02 12.09 -10.63
C ALA A 94 4.63 11.86 -11.25
N LEU A 95 3.81 10.98 -10.66
CA LEU A 95 2.43 10.76 -11.11
C LEU A 95 1.53 11.96 -10.81
N ALA A 96 1.67 12.54 -9.61
CA ALA A 96 0.93 13.73 -9.19
C ALA A 96 1.25 14.91 -10.14
N ASP A 97 2.53 15.18 -10.36
CA ASP A 97 3.03 16.23 -11.27
C ASP A 97 2.53 16.03 -12.70
N ALA A 98 2.61 14.80 -13.23
CA ALA A 98 2.17 14.49 -14.59
C ALA A 98 0.65 14.66 -14.78
N LEU A 99 -0.14 14.52 -13.72
CA LEU A 99 -1.59 14.70 -13.72
C LEU A 99 -2.02 16.11 -13.32
N GLY A 100 -1.10 16.95 -12.84
CA GLY A 100 -1.40 18.29 -12.30
C GLY A 100 -2.27 18.24 -11.05
N VAL A 101 -2.09 17.21 -10.22
CA VAL A 101 -2.79 17.00 -8.93
C VAL A 101 -1.76 16.85 -7.80
N ASP A 102 -2.21 16.75 -6.55
CA ASP A 102 -1.34 16.46 -5.43
C ASP A 102 -1.31 14.93 -5.11
N ILE A 103 -0.31 14.46 -4.36
CA ILE A 103 -0.21 13.05 -3.94
C ILE A 103 -1.46 12.54 -3.20
N PRO A 104 -2.09 13.31 -2.28
CA PRO A 104 -3.33 12.90 -1.64
C PRO A 104 -4.47 12.62 -2.62
N ASP A 105 -4.46 13.15 -3.84
CA ASP A 105 -5.54 12.92 -4.80
C ASP A 105 -5.37 11.60 -5.57
N LEU A 106 -4.15 11.06 -5.59
CA LEU A 106 -3.84 9.86 -6.35
C LEU A 106 -4.63 8.64 -5.83
N PRO A 107 -5.08 7.74 -6.72
CA PRO A 107 -5.65 6.46 -6.34
C PRO A 107 -4.55 5.50 -5.85
N ALA A 108 -3.97 5.80 -4.70
CA ALA A 108 -2.84 5.09 -4.11
C ALA A 108 -2.97 4.93 -2.59
N ALA A 109 -2.27 3.93 -2.04
CA ALA A 109 -2.17 3.71 -0.60
C ALA A 109 -0.83 3.08 -0.20
N GLY A 110 -0.49 3.18 1.08
CA GLY A 110 0.62 2.49 1.73
C GLY A 110 0.13 1.39 2.68
N SER A 111 0.95 0.38 2.93
CA SER A 111 0.60 -0.70 3.85
C SER A 111 1.85 -1.27 4.54
N ALA A 112 1.78 -1.43 5.86
CA ALA A 112 2.77 -2.15 6.67
C ALA A 112 2.07 -3.29 7.44
N PRO A 113 1.86 -4.47 6.84
CA PRO A 113 0.99 -5.51 7.40
C PRO A 113 1.56 -6.19 8.66
N GLU A 114 2.88 -6.32 8.76
CA GLU A 114 3.54 -7.09 9.83
C GLU A 114 4.68 -6.28 10.49
N TRP A 115 4.51 -4.96 10.64
CA TRP A 115 5.57 -4.09 11.12
C TRP A 115 5.94 -4.34 12.60
N MET A 116 7.18 -4.02 12.95
CA MET A 116 7.67 -4.10 14.35
C MET A 116 8.66 -3.00 14.71
N SER A 117 9.48 -2.54 13.76
CA SER A 117 10.58 -1.61 14.06
C SER A 117 10.12 -0.15 14.10
N GLU A 118 10.85 0.67 14.85
CA GLU A 118 10.67 2.14 14.87
C GLU A 118 10.93 2.76 13.49
N LYS A 119 11.80 2.15 12.68
CA LYS A 119 11.97 2.54 11.27
C LYS A 119 10.66 2.42 10.50
N ALA A 120 9.88 1.36 10.73
CA ALA A 120 8.57 1.21 10.08
C ALA A 120 7.54 2.23 10.56
N VAL A 121 7.62 2.67 11.83
CA VAL A 121 6.83 3.80 12.33
C VAL A 121 7.16 5.06 11.56
N SER A 122 8.45 5.40 11.46
CA SER A 122 8.90 6.58 10.70
C SER A 122 8.48 6.51 9.23
N ILE A 123 8.59 5.34 8.59
CA ILE A 123 8.13 5.11 7.21
C ILE A 123 6.64 5.36 7.07
N GLY A 124 5.83 4.75 7.94
CA GLY A 124 4.39 5.00 7.95
C GLY A 124 4.06 6.48 8.14
N THR A 125 4.76 7.15 9.06
CA THR A 125 4.54 8.57 9.34
C THR A 125 4.88 9.45 8.15
N TYR A 126 5.99 9.23 7.44
CA TYR A 126 6.29 10.08 6.27
C TYR A 126 5.43 9.73 5.05
N PHE A 127 4.92 8.50 4.91
CA PHE A 127 3.89 8.19 3.90
C PHE A 127 2.60 8.97 4.19
N VAL A 128 2.14 8.96 5.44
CA VAL A 128 1.00 9.77 5.88
C VAL A 128 1.27 11.25 5.62
N ALA A 129 2.42 11.77 6.05
CA ALA A 129 2.87 13.16 5.81
C ALA A 129 2.92 13.56 4.33
N SER A 130 3.11 12.58 3.44
CA SER A 130 3.11 12.78 1.99
C SER A 130 1.72 12.66 1.37
N GLY A 131 0.65 12.62 2.16
CA GLY A 131 -0.72 12.51 1.66
C GLY A 131 -1.25 11.09 1.45
N VAL A 132 -0.47 10.06 1.79
CA VAL A 132 -0.82 8.68 1.47
C VAL A 132 -1.63 8.04 2.60
N PHE A 133 -2.82 7.52 2.27
CA PHE A 133 -3.57 6.65 3.17
C PHE A 133 -2.73 5.42 3.51
N THR A 134 -2.42 5.22 4.79
CA THR A 134 -1.42 4.23 5.22
C THR A 134 -2.00 3.23 6.20
N HIS A 135 -2.13 1.99 5.75
CA HIS A 135 -2.59 0.86 6.56
C HIS A 135 -1.48 0.27 7.44
N LEU A 136 -1.81 -0.09 8.69
CA LEU A 136 -0.97 -0.83 9.63
C LEU A 136 -1.68 -2.12 10.07
N GLY A 137 -1.06 -3.27 9.79
CA GLY A 137 -1.60 -4.58 10.21
C GLY A 137 -1.20 -5.01 11.62
N VAL A 138 -0.33 -4.24 12.27
CA VAL A 138 0.01 -4.39 13.70
C VAL A 138 -0.41 -3.13 14.42
N VAL A 139 -1.09 -3.30 15.55
CA VAL A 139 -1.63 -2.19 16.35
C VAL A 139 -0.48 -1.38 16.96
N PRO A 140 -0.36 -0.06 16.67
CA PRO A 140 0.62 0.80 17.32
C PRO A 140 0.29 1.01 18.81
N PRO A 141 1.30 1.23 19.67
CA PRO A 141 1.10 1.40 21.12
C PRO A 141 0.57 2.81 21.48
N VAL A 142 -0.54 3.23 20.86
CA VAL A 142 -1.17 4.56 21.03
C VAL A 142 -2.58 4.50 21.60
N LEU A 143 -3.16 3.30 21.71
CA LEU A 143 -4.55 3.09 22.15
C LEU A 143 -4.83 3.52 23.60
N GLY A 144 -3.80 3.75 24.41
CA GLY A 144 -3.95 4.33 25.75
C GLY A 144 -4.45 5.78 25.73
N SER A 145 -4.39 6.46 24.58
CA SER A 145 -4.92 7.81 24.41
C SER A 145 -5.84 7.87 23.19
N GLN A 146 -7.15 8.04 23.44
CA GLN A 146 -8.14 8.23 22.38
C GLN A 146 -7.84 9.48 21.55
N LYS A 147 -7.32 10.54 22.18
CA LYS A 147 -6.94 11.78 21.48
C LYS A 147 -5.81 11.54 20.48
N VAL A 148 -4.78 10.80 20.87
CA VAL A 148 -3.66 10.47 19.95
C VAL A 148 -4.12 9.49 18.88
N THR A 149 -4.96 8.52 19.22
CA THR A 149 -5.51 7.56 18.25
C THR A 149 -6.31 8.30 17.17
N LYS A 150 -7.27 9.15 17.57
CA LYS A 150 -8.07 9.96 16.65
C LYS A 150 -7.20 10.91 15.82
N LEU A 151 -6.21 11.53 16.44
CA LEU A 151 -5.27 12.38 15.71
C LEU A 151 -4.62 11.63 14.55
N LEU A 152 -4.11 10.42 14.80
CA LEU A 152 -3.38 9.63 13.81
C LEU A 152 -4.29 9.02 12.72
N THR A 153 -5.55 8.70 13.05
CA THR A 153 -6.45 7.96 12.15
C THR A 153 -7.56 8.80 11.53
N ASP A 154 -7.66 10.08 11.89
CA ASP A 154 -8.75 10.96 11.45
C ASP A 154 -8.27 12.41 11.28
N ASP A 155 -7.97 13.13 12.39
CA ASP A 155 -7.73 14.58 12.35
C ASP A 155 -6.55 15.00 11.49
N VAL A 156 -5.54 14.13 11.35
CA VAL A 156 -4.37 14.42 10.53
C VAL A 156 -4.69 14.49 9.03
N GLU A 157 -5.77 13.86 8.56
CA GLU A 157 -6.17 13.92 7.14
C GLU A 157 -6.52 15.35 6.70
N ASP A 158 -7.16 16.14 7.57
CA ASP A 158 -7.50 17.54 7.27
C ASP A 158 -6.26 18.45 7.20
N LEU A 159 -5.14 18.03 7.80
CA LEU A 159 -3.91 18.80 7.85
C LEU A 159 -2.98 18.53 6.65
N ILE A 160 -2.90 17.26 6.22
CA ILE A 160 -1.88 16.79 5.27
C ILE A 160 -2.41 15.79 4.24
N GLY A 161 -3.71 15.49 4.21
CA GLY A 161 -4.36 14.64 3.21
C GLY A 161 -4.16 13.13 3.36
N GLY A 162 -3.23 12.70 4.22
CA GLY A 162 -2.98 11.31 4.57
C GLY A 162 -3.41 10.99 6.00
N LYS A 163 -3.66 9.71 6.29
CA LYS A 163 -3.98 9.21 7.64
C LYS A 163 -3.58 7.76 7.82
N PHE A 164 -3.48 7.33 9.07
CA PHE A 164 -3.34 5.92 9.39
C PHE A 164 -4.68 5.19 9.41
N TYR A 165 -4.63 3.90 9.11
CA TYR A 165 -5.72 2.96 9.31
C TYR A 165 -5.16 1.66 9.91
N VAL A 166 -5.78 1.15 10.98
CA VAL A 166 -5.29 -0.03 11.70
C VAL A 166 -6.26 -1.19 11.49
N GLU A 167 -5.78 -2.27 10.87
CA GLU A 167 -6.60 -3.45 10.60
C GLU A 167 -5.72 -4.72 10.52
N PRO A 168 -5.72 -5.58 11.55
CA PRO A 168 -4.92 -6.80 11.52
C PRO A 168 -5.36 -7.86 10.51
N ASP A 169 -6.63 -7.83 10.06
CA ASP A 169 -7.13 -8.75 9.04
C ASP A 169 -6.72 -8.31 7.63
N PRO A 170 -5.83 -9.05 6.94
CA PRO A 170 -5.34 -8.64 5.62
C PRO A 170 -6.44 -8.61 4.54
N MET A 171 -7.53 -9.35 4.70
CA MET A 171 -8.66 -9.33 3.75
C MET A 171 -9.45 -8.03 3.90
N LYS A 172 -9.79 -7.65 5.14
CA LYS A 172 -10.46 -6.39 5.44
C LYS A 172 -9.59 -5.20 5.08
N ALA A 173 -8.29 -5.28 5.36
CA ALA A 173 -7.34 -4.25 4.97
C ALA A 173 -7.31 -4.06 3.45
N ALA A 174 -7.28 -5.14 2.66
CA ALA A 174 -7.33 -5.06 1.21
C ALA A 174 -8.65 -4.44 0.69
N GLU A 175 -9.78 -4.80 1.30
CA GLU A 175 -11.09 -4.25 0.96
C GLU A 175 -11.16 -2.74 1.25
N THR A 176 -10.73 -2.31 2.44
CA THR A 176 -10.70 -0.90 2.82
C THR A 176 -9.77 -0.10 1.90
N ILE A 177 -8.55 -0.61 1.63
CA ILE A 177 -7.61 0.04 0.71
C ILE A 177 -8.21 0.17 -0.69
N TYR A 178 -8.85 -0.88 -1.19
CA TYR A 178 -9.52 -0.85 -2.49
C TYR A 178 -10.63 0.21 -2.52
N ASN A 179 -11.45 0.29 -1.49
CA ASN A 179 -12.53 1.28 -1.39
C ASN A 179 -11.98 2.71 -1.36
N VAL A 180 -10.91 2.97 -0.59
CA VAL A 180 -10.21 4.27 -0.60
C VAL A 180 -9.71 4.62 -2.00
N ILE A 181 -9.10 3.67 -2.70
CA ILE A 181 -8.64 3.87 -4.09
C ILE A 181 -9.83 4.22 -5.00
N ILE A 182 -10.93 3.50 -4.89
CA ILE A 182 -12.15 3.78 -5.66
C ILE A 182 -12.71 5.18 -5.33
N GLU A 183 -12.69 5.62 -4.08
CA GLU A 183 -13.11 6.97 -3.71
C GLU A 183 -12.19 8.05 -4.30
N LYS A 184 -10.87 7.86 -4.28
CA LYS A 184 -9.93 8.78 -4.94
C LYS A 184 -10.19 8.85 -6.45
N ARG A 185 -10.47 7.72 -7.11
CA ARG A 185 -10.91 7.70 -8.53
C ARG A 185 -12.20 8.49 -8.76
N LYS A 186 -13.20 8.35 -7.88
CA LYS A 186 -14.45 9.13 -7.95
C LYS A 186 -14.18 10.63 -7.83
N LYS A 187 -13.32 11.05 -6.89
CA LYS A 187 -12.92 12.45 -6.71
C LYS A 187 -12.23 13.02 -7.95
N LEU A 188 -11.39 12.21 -8.60
CA LEU A 188 -10.76 12.53 -9.90
C LEU A 188 -11.71 12.42 -11.10
N LYS A 189 -12.98 12.03 -10.90
CA LYS A 189 -13.98 11.80 -11.95
C LYS A 189 -13.54 10.76 -13.00
N TRP A 190 -12.77 9.77 -12.57
CA TRP A 190 -12.32 8.66 -13.40
C TRP A 190 -13.33 7.51 -13.41
N PRO A 191 -13.38 6.70 -14.47
CA PRO A 191 -14.21 5.49 -14.49
C PRO A 191 -13.74 4.49 -13.40
N LEU A 192 -14.67 3.72 -12.85
CA LEU A 192 -14.42 2.82 -11.70
C LEU A 192 -13.98 1.43 -12.12
#